data_AF-A0A962UKU0-F1
#
_entry.id   AF-A0A962UKU0-F1
#
_cell.length_a   1.000
_cell.length_b   1.000
_cell.length_c   1.000
_cell.angle_alpha   90.00
_cell.angle_beta   90.00
_cell.angle_gamma   90.00
#
_symmetry.space_group_name_H-M   'P 1'
#
loop_
_entity.id
_entity.type
_entity.pdbx_description
1 polymer ?
#
loop_
_entity_poly.entity_id
_entity_poly.type
_entity_poly.pdbx_seq_one_letter_code
_entity_poly.pdbx_strand_id
1 'polypeptide(L)' 'MSPKTLANWVGAARRGELAMLGGRQKPLTESEQELRRLRRELAEVKMERDILKKAAAYFARASLPGTR' A
#
# COMPACT_ATOMS: atom_id res chain seq x y z
N MET A 1 -6.12 -4.93 16.07
CA MET A 1 -6.25 -6.40 15.99
C MET A 1 -7.01 -6.88 17.23
N SER A 2 -8.02 -7.74 17.09
CA SER A 2 -8.90 -8.09 18.22
C SER A 2 -8.25 -9.13 19.15
N PRO A 3 -8.42 -9.04 20.49
CA PRO A 3 -7.96 -10.07 21.43
C PRO A 3 -8.43 -11.48 21.07
N LYS A 4 -9.64 -11.58 20.51
CA LYS A 4 -10.24 -12.84 20.04
C LYS A 4 -9.45 -13.46 18.88
N THR A 5 -8.89 -12.65 18.00
CA THR A 5 -8.06 -13.12 16.88
C THR A 5 -6.78 -13.79 17.38
N LEU A 6 -6.14 -13.19 18.39
CA LEU A 6 -4.93 -13.75 18.99
C LEU A 6 -5.21 -15.06 19.75
N ALA A 7 -6.29 -15.12 20.54
CA ALA A 7 -6.69 -16.33 21.26
C ALA A 7 -6.97 -17.50 20.29
N ASN A 8 -7.61 -17.23 19.16
CA ASN A 8 -7.85 -18.22 18.12
C ASN A 8 -6.55 -18.74 17.48
N TRP A 9 -5.56 -17.88 17.27
CA TRP A 9 -4.24 -18.27 16.73
C TRP A 9 -3.45 -19.11 17.74
N VAL A 10 -3.44 -18.72 19.01
CA VAL A 10 -2.81 -19.50 20.08
C VAL A 10 -3.48 -20.88 20.21
N GLY A 11 -4.81 -20.93 20.14
CA GLY A 11 -5.55 -22.18 20.15
C GLY A 11 -5.22 -23.09 18.96
N ALA A 12 -5.17 -22.54 17.74
CA ALA A 12 -4.81 -23.30 16.53
C ALA A 12 -3.35 -23.77 16.55
N ALA A 13 -2.43 -22.96 17.07
CA ALA A 13 -1.03 -23.34 17.25
C ALA A 13 -0.89 -24.55 18.20
N ARG A 14 -1.63 -24.55 19.32
CA ARG A 14 -1.66 -25.67 20.27
C ARG A 14 -2.23 -26.96 19.67
N ARG A 15 -3.14 -26.86 18.70
CA ARG A 15 -3.73 -27.99 17.98
C ARG A 15 -2.92 -28.44 16.75
N GLY A 16 -1.81 -27.77 16.43
CA GLY A 16 -1.04 -28.05 15.20
C GLY A 16 -1.72 -27.59 13.91
N GLU A 17 -2.80 -26.80 14.00
CA GLU A 17 -3.62 -26.36 12.87
C GLU A 17 -3.19 -24.98 12.33
N LEU A 18 -2.05 -24.45 12.78
CA LEU A 18 -1.61 -23.10 12.39
C LEU A 18 -1.47 -22.96 10.87
N ALA A 19 -1.02 -24.01 10.18
CA ALA A 19 -0.93 -24.07 8.72
C ALA A 19 -2.31 -23.92 8.03
N MET A 20 -3.38 -24.39 8.67
CA MET A 20 -4.76 -24.31 8.14
C MET A 20 -5.34 -22.89 8.23
N LEU A 21 -4.83 -22.07 9.17
CA LEU A 21 -5.27 -20.67 9.30
C LEU A 21 -4.74 -19.77 8.17
N GLY A 22 -3.58 -20.10 7.60
CA GLY A 22 -2.98 -19.39 6.46
C GLY A 22 -3.41 -19.91 5.08
N GLY A 23 -3.89 -21.16 5.00
CA GLY A 23 -4.19 -21.85 3.74
C GLY A 23 -5.44 -21.40 2.99
N ARG A 24 -6.18 -20.39 3.48
CA ARG A 24 -7.43 -19.90 2.87
C ARG A 24 -7.30 -18.61 2.06
N GLN A 25 -6.10 -18.12 1.81
CA GLN A 25 -5.94 -17.12 0.75
C GLN A 25 -6.05 -17.85 -0.59
N LYS A 26 -7.20 -17.65 -1.27
CA LYS A 26 -7.31 -18.03 -2.67
C LYS A 26 -6.14 -17.37 -3.41
N PRO A 27 -5.41 -18.10 -4.27
CA PRO A 27 -4.44 -17.45 -5.14
C PRO A 27 -5.18 -16.36 -5.90
N LEU A 28 -4.61 -15.15 -5.91
CA LEU A 28 -5.18 -14.02 -6.63
C LEU A 28 -5.37 -14.44 -8.09
N THR A 29 -6.55 -14.17 -8.66
CA THR A 29 -6.75 -14.37 -10.09
C THR A 29 -5.77 -13.49 -10.87
N GLU A 30 -5.45 -13.83 -12.11
CA GLU A 30 -4.55 -13.02 -12.95
C GLU A 30 -5.02 -11.55 -13.01
N SER A 31 -6.33 -11.34 -13.12
CA SER A 31 -6.96 -10.02 -13.07
C SER A 31 -6.76 -9.29 -11.74
N GLU A 32 -6.83 -9.96 -10.59
CA GLU A 32 -6.56 -9.35 -9.29
C GLU A 32 -5.08 -9.00 -9.11
N GLN A 33 -4.17 -9.82 -9.66
CA GLN A 33 -2.74 -9.53 -9.66
C GLN A 33 -2.42 -8.32 -10.53
N GLU A 34 -3.00 -8.24 -11.72
CA GLU A 34 -2.87 -7.10 -12.62
C GLU A 34 -3.43 -5.83 -11.99
N LEU A 35 -4.64 -5.88 -11.42
CA LEU A 35 -5.23 -4.76 -10.68
C LEU A 35 -4.32 -4.29 -9.54
N ARG A 36 -3.68 -5.20 -8.81
CA ARG A 36 -2.73 -4.85 -7.75
C ARG A 36 -1.49 -4.16 -8.30
N ARG A 37 -0.93 -4.64 -9.42
CA ARG A 37 0.22 -4.02 -10.10
C ARG A 37 -0.12 -2.62 -10.58
N LEU A 38 -1.22 -2.48 -11.31
CA LEU A 38 -1.70 -1.19 -11.83
C LEU A 38 -1.98 -0.18 -10.71
N ARG A 39 -2.58 -0.61 -9.60
CA ARG A 39 -2.80 0.28 -8.44
C ARG A 39 -1.50 0.77 -7.82
N ARG A 40 -0.45 -0.06 -7.80
CA ARG A 40 0.86 0.32 -7.30
C ARG A 40 1.52 1.33 -8.23
N GLU A 41 1.59 1.03 -9.52
CA GLU A 41 2.17 1.93 -10.52
C GLU A 41 1.44 3.27 -10.55
N LEU A 42 0.10 3.27 -10.48
CA LEU A 42 -0.69 4.48 -10.42
C LEU A 42 -0.38 5.32 -9.17
N ALA A 43 -0.11 4.67 -8.02
CA ALA A 43 0.25 5.38 -6.79
C ALA A 43 1.66 6.02 -6.91
N GLU A 44 2.62 5.30 -7.47
CA GLU A 44 3.98 5.77 -7.72
C GLU A 44 3.97 6.99 -8.67
N VAL A 45 3.32 6.87 -9.83
CA VAL A 45 3.22 7.98 -10.81
C VAL A 45 2.50 9.19 -10.24
N LYS A 46 1.43 9.00 -9.46
CA LYS A 46 0.72 10.11 -8.81
C LYS A 46 1.63 10.85 -7.81
N MET A 47 2.41 10.12 -7.03
CA MET A 47 3.36 10.69 -6.08
C MET A 47 4.44 11.51 -6.80
N GLU A 48 5.06 10.96 -7.85
CA GLU A 48 6.08 11.66 -8.64
C GLU A 48 5.52 12.94 -9.27
N ARG A 49 4.34 12.86 -9.89
CA ARG A 49 3.64 14.02 -10.44
C ARG A 49 3.43 15.10 -9.39
N ASP A 50 3.04 14.73 -8.18
CA ASP A 50 2.75 15.69 -7.11
C ASP A 50 4.00 16.36 -6.57
N ILE A 51 5.12 15.64 -6.52
CA ILE A 51 6.44 16.21 -6.20
C ILE A 51 6.83 17.23 -7.28
N LEU A 52 6.72 16.87 -8.56
CA LEU A 52 7.06 17.77 -9.66
C LEU A 52 6.18 19.03 -9.68
N LYS A 53 4.87 18.89 -9.41
CA LYS A 53 3.96 20.04 -9.28
C LYS A 53 4.38 20.98 -8.16
N LYS A 54 4.73 20.46 -6.99
CA LYS A 54 5.20 21.26 -5.85
C LYS A 54 6.52 21.97 -6.18
N ALA A 55 7.45 21.27 -6.83
CA ALA A 55 8.71 21.86 -7.28
C ALA A 55 8.48 22.99 -8.28
N ALA A 56 7.66 22.77 -9.32
CA ALA A 56 7.31 23.78 -10.31
C ALA A 56 6.69 25.03 -9.65
N ALA A 57 5.77 24.86 -8.70
CA ALA A 57 5.17 25.97 -7.96
C ALA A 57 6.20 26.76 -7.12
N TYR A 58 7.13 26.07 -6.46
CA TYR A 58 8.21 26.72 -5.70
C TYR A 58 9.10 27.56 -6.61
N PHE A 59 9.54 27.01 -7.74
CA PHE A 59 10.40 27.73 -8.69
C PHE A 59 9.69 28.91 -9.33
N ALA A 60 8.42 28.75 -9.72
CA ALA A 60 7.62 29.86 -10.26
C ALA A 60 7.52 31.03 -9.26
N ARG A 61 7.33 30.75 -7.97
CA ARG A 61 7.31 31.80 -6.93
C ARG A 61 8.67 32.48 -6.79
N ALA A 62 9.76 31.72 -6.80
CA ALA A 62 11.12 32.26 -6.68
C ALA A 62 11.56 33.11 -7.89
N SER A 63 10.96 32.90 -9.06
CA SER A 63 11.24 33.70 -10.27
C SER A 63 10.50 35.05 -10.33
N LEU A 64 9.59 35.35 -9.40
CA LEU A 64 8.89 36.64 -9.38
C LEU A 64 9.83 37.75 -8.85
N PRO A 65 10.04 38.84 -9.60
CA PRO A 65 10.89 39.95 -9.17
C PRO A 65 10.29 40.64 -7.94
N GLY A 66 11.03 40.63 -6.83
CA GLY A 66 10.65 41.29 -5.57
C GLY A 66 10.54 40.41 -4.32
N THR A 67 10.93 39.13 -4.38
CA THR A 67 10.88 38.22 -3.21
C THR A 67 12.24 37.72 -2.70
N ARG A 68 13.35 38.41 -3.05
CA ARG A 68 14.66 38.25 -2.41
C ARG A 68 15.01 39.47 -1.59
#